data_AF-A0A2U0HZK0-F1
#
_entry.id   AF-A0A2U0HZK0-F1
#
_cell.length_a   1.000
_cell.length_b   1.000
_cell.length_c   1.000
_cell.angle_alpha   90.00
_cell.angle_beta   90.00
_cell.angle_gamma   90.00
#
_symmetry.space_group_name_H-M   'P 1'
#
loop_
_entity.id
_entity.type
_entity.pdbx_description
1 polymer ?
#
loop_
_entity_poly.entity_id
_entity_poly.type
_entity_poly.pdbx_seq_one_letter_code
_entity_poly.pdbx_strand_id
1 'polypeptide(L)'
;MPRVFLMLALIEYILFIIGLYFLKVSLTHIVQGNYYSEKVISNFNTAGKLLISVGVTTLLLRFLADILLIDRLALTLDFTAYSLLFVIIMGFFFMLFSTVFANAKKLKEENDLTI
;
A
#
# COMPACT_ATOMS: atom_id res chain seq x y z
N MET A 1 16.79 9.25 -21.70
CA MET A 1 16.70 8.25 -20.62
C MET A 1 16.34 8.83 -19.25
N PRO A 2 16.97 9.87 -18.68
CA PRO A 2 16.66 10.30 -17.31
C PRO A 2 15.22 10.86 -17.13
N ARG A 3 14.67 11.49 -18.16
CA ARG A 3 13.28 12.00 -18.15
C ARG A 3 12.23 10.90 -17.96
N VAL A 4 12.50 9.68 -18.44
CA VAL A 4 11.57 8.54 -18.31
C VAL A 4 11.54 8.06 -16.86
N PHE A 5 12.71 7.91 -16.21
CA PHE A 5 12.80 7.57 -14.79
C PHE A 5 12.11 8.62 -13.91
N LEU A 6 12.24 9.91 -14.24
CA LEU A 6 11.54 10.98 -13.55
C LEU A 6 10.01 10.89 -13.70
N MET A 7 9.50 10.60 -14.90
CA MET A 7 8.06 10.40 -15.12
C MET A 7 7.54 9.19 -14.34
N LEU A 8 8.28 8.08 -14.33
CA LEU A 8 7.93 6.89 -13.55
C LEU A 8 7.91 7.18 -12.05
N ALA A 9 8.93 7.87 -11.53
CA ALA A 9 8.96 8.29 -10.12
C ALA A 9 7.78 9.20 -9.73
N LEU A 10 7.35 10.09 -10.63
CA LEU A 10 6.18 10.93 -10.42
C LEU A 10 4.90 10.08 -10.33
N ILE A 11 4.75 9.08 -11.21
CA ILE A 11 3.61 8.17 -11.20
C ILE A 11 3.58 7.37 -9.89
N GLU A 12 4.72 6.82 -9.44
CA GLU A 12 4.82 6.11 -8.17
C GLU A 12 4.43 6.99 -6.98
N TYR A 13 4.88 8.25 -6.98
CA TYR A 13 4.50 9.21 -5.95
C TYR A 13 2.99 9.49 -5.94
N ILE A 14 2.37 9.63 -7.11
CA ILE A 14 0.91 9.81 -7.22
C ILE A 14 0.18 8.57 -6.69
N LEU A 15 0.62 7.35 -7.06
CA LEU A 15 0.02 6.10 -6.58
C LEU A 15 0.14 5.97 -5.05
N PHE A 16 1.28 6.36 -4.48
CA PHE A 16 1.49 6.41 -3.04
C PHE A 16 0.48 7.34 -2.36
N ILE A 17 0.30 8.56 -2.86
CA ILE A 17 -0.67 9.53 -2.34
C ILE A 17 -2.11 9.01 -2.46
N ILE A 18 -2.45 8.33 -3.56
CA ILE A 18 -3.77 7.69 -3.73
C ILE A 18 -3.98 6.60 -2.67
N GLY A 19 -2.96 5.78 -2.40
CA GLY A 19 -3.00 4.79 -1.33
C GLY A 19 -3.28 5.41 0.05
N LEU A 20 -2.59 6.52 0.36
CA LEU A 20 -2.83 7.27 1.60
C LEU A 20 -4.22 7.91 1.65
N TYR A 21 -4.75 8.37 0.51
CA TYR A 21 -6.11 8.91 0.43
C TYR A 21 -7.15 7.84 0.80
N PHE A 22 -7.02 6.61 0.29
CA PHE A 22 -7.92 5.51 0.67
C PHE A 22 -7.88 5.24 2.18
N LEU A 23 -6.70 5.23 2.79
CA LEU A 23 -6.56 5.08 4.24
C LEU A 23 -7.23 6.24 5.00
N LYS A 24 -7.02 7.49 4.57
CA LYS A 24 -7.66 8.66 5.16
C LYS A 24 -9.18 8.55 5.14
N VAL A 25 -9.76 8.15 4.01
CA VAL A 25 -11.21 7.95 3.89
C VAL A 25 -11.68 6.85 4.85
N SER A 26 -10.95 5.74 4.96
CA SER A 26 -11.30 4.68 5.91
C SER A 26 -11.24 5.15 7.36
N LEU A 27 -10.22 5.94 7.73
CA LEU A 27 -10.09 6.49 9.08
C LEU A 27 -11.29 7.35 9.45
N THR A 28 -11.81 8.15 8.53
CA THR A 28 -13.06 8.92 8.76
C THR A 28 -14.23 8.01 9.12
N HIS A 29 -14.41 6.88 8.42
CA HIS A 29 -15.46 5.92 8.74
C HIS A 29 -15.23 5.23 10.09
N ILE A 30 -13.98 4.85 10.39
CA ILE A 30 -13.59 4.21 11.65
C ILE A 30 -13.87 5.14 12.85
N VAL A 31 -13.49 6.41 12.77
CA VAL A 31 -13.72 7.41 13.83
C VAL A 31 -15.22 7.63 14.07
N GLN A 32 -16.05 7.48 13.04
CA GLN A 32 -17.51 7.54 13.13
C GLN A 32 -18.15 6.25 13.68
N GLY A 33 -17.36 5.24 14.05
CA GLY A 33 -17.85 3.95 14.54
C GLY A 33 -18.23 2.95 13.43
N ASN A 34 -18.03 3.31 12.15
CA ASN A 34 -18.40 2.48 10.99
C ASN A 34 -17.25 1.54 10.57
N TYR A 35 -16.70 0.80 11.53
CA TYR A 35 -15.53 -0.08 11.36
C TYR A 35 -15.72 -1.14 10.27
N TYR A 36 -16.93 -1.73 10.21
CA TYR A 36 -17.25 -2.86 9.35
C TYR A 36 -17.91 -2.46 8.03
N SER A 37 -17.79 -1.19 7.62
CA SER A 37 -18.35 -0.78 6.34
C SER A 37 -17.57 -1.41 5.18
N GLU A 38 -18.28 -1.77 4.11
CA GLU A 38 -17.66 -2.26 2.85
C GLU A 38 -16.58 -1.29 2.33
N LYS A 39 -16.79 0.01 2.59
CA LYS A 39 -15.85 1.05 2.19
C LYS A 39 -14.54 0.97 2.96
N VAL A 40 -14.56 0.73 4.28
CA VAL A 40 -13.33 0.53 5.07
C VAL A 40 -12.59 -0.71 4.57
N ILE A 41 -13.30 -1.84 4.40
CA ILE A 41 -12.71 -3.10 3.93
C ILE A 41 -12.04 -2.90 2.56
N SER A 42 -12.80 -2.41 1.57
CA SER A 42 -12.32 -2.20 0.21
C SER A 42 -11.15 -1.21 0.14
N ASN A 43 -11.24 -0.10 0.87
CA ASN A 43 -10.19 0.91 0.88
C ASN A 43 -8.89 0.40 1.51
N PHE A 44 -8.94 -0.36 2.62
CA PHE A 44 -7.74 -0.94 3.23
C PHE A 44 -7.06 -1.95 2.27
N ASN A 45 -7.85 -2.78 1.58
CA ASN A 45 -7.32 -3.70 0.57
C ASN A 45 -6.66 -2.94 -0.59
N THR A 46 -7.33 -1.89 -1.07
CA THR A 46 -6.86 -1.08 -2.21
C THR A 46 -5.60 -0.31 -1.84
N ALA A 47 -5.57 0.33 -0.67
CA ALA A 47 -4.38 1.01 -0.15
C ALA A 47 -3.22 0.03 0.02
N GLY A 48 -3.47 -1.15 0.58
CA GLY A 48 -2.44 -2.17 0.76
C GLY A 48 -1.80 -2.62 -0.56
N LYS A 49 -2.62 -2.91 -1.58
CA LYS A 49 -2.16 -3.26 -2.92
C LYS A 49 -1.36 -2.12 -3.58
N LEU A 50 -1.80 -0.87 -3.44
CA LEU A 50 -1.09 0.28 -3.96
C LEU A 50 0.28 0.46 -3.30
N LEU A 51 0.38 0.33 -1.98
CA LEU A 51 1.66 0.45 -1.27
C LEU A 51 2.63 -0.70 -1.62
N ILE A 52 2.14 -1.93 -1.72
CA ILE A 52 2.97 -3.06 -2.19
C ILE A 52 3.46 -2.78 -3.62
N SER A 53 2.56 -2.36 -4.51
CA SER A 53 2.93 -2.01 -5.89
C SER A 53 4.04 -0.98 -5.89
N VAL A 54 3.84 0.17 -5.22
CA VAL A 54 4.81 1.26 -5.15
C VAL A 54 6.16 0.79 -4.61
N GLY A 55 6.18 0.05 -3.50
CA GLY A 55 7.43 -0.42 -2.91
C GLY A 55 8.19 -1.38 -3.82
N VAL A 56 7.49 -2.33 -4.45
CA VAL A 56 8.09 -3.32 -5.35
C VAL A 56 8.57 -2.67 -6.64
N THR A 57 7.74 -1.87 -7.31
CA THR A 57 8.11 -1.23 -8.58
C THR A 57 9.22 -0.21 -8.37
N THR A 58 9.22 0.55 -7.27
CA THR A 58 10.31 1.49 -6.97
C THR A 58 11.63 0.77 -6.71
N LEU A 59 11.64 -0.37 -6.01
CA LEU A 59 12.84 -1.20 -5.84
C LEU A 59 13.36 -1.71 -7.19
N LEU A 60 12.46 -2.18 -8.07
CA LEU A 60 12.83 -2.62 -9.42
C LEU A 60 13.38 -1.48 -10.28
N LEU A 61 12.73 -0.31 -10.27
CA LEU A 61 13.19 0.87 -11.01
C LEU A 61 14.56 1.34 -10.54
N ARG A 62 14.80 1.30 -9.23
CA ARG A 62 16.11 1.62 -8.66
C ARG A 62 17.17 0.65 -9.15
N PHE A 63 16.91 -0.65 -9.06
CA PHE A 63 17.83 -1.68 -9.56
C PHE A 63 18.15 -1.51 -11.05
N LEU A 64 17.14 -1.21 -11.87
CA LEU A 64 17.31 -0.92 -13.30
C LEU A 64 18.11 0.37 -13.53
N ALA A 65 17.92 1.41 -12.71
CA ALA A 65 18.66 2.65 -12.82
C ALA A 65 20.15 2.44 -12.47
N ASP A 66 20.46 1.66 -11.44
CA ASP A 66 21.84 1.35 -11.04
C ASP A 66 22.61 0.63 -12.17
N ILE A 67 21.96 -0.32 -12.85
CA ILE A 67 22.52 -1.02 -14.01
C ILE A 67 22.68 -0.09 -15.22
N LEU A 68 21.64 0.65 -15.58
CA LEU A 68 21.57 1.37 -16.86
C LEU A 68 22.25 2.75 -16.84
N LEU A 69 22.40 3.38 -15.68
CA LEU A 69 22.89 4.75 -15.56
C LEU A 69 24.24 4.87 -14.83
N ILE A 70 24.51 3.97 -13.87
CA ILE A 70 25.68 4.08 -12.97
C ILE A 70 26.76 3.05 -13.33
N ASP A 71 26.43 2.02 -14.12
CA ASP A 71 27.32 0.91 -14.53
C ASP A 71 28.01 0.23 -13.32
N ARG A 72 27.34 0.25 -12.16
CA ARG A 72 27.74 -0.45 -10.95
C ARG A 72 26.55 -1.18 -10.39
N LEU A 73 26.64 -2.50 -10.38
CA LEU A 73 25.73 -3.37 -9.66
C LEU A 73 26.01 -3.26 -8.16
N ALA A 74 25.44 -2.24 -7.54
CA ALA A 74 25.47 -2.05 -6.11
C ALA A 74 24.06 -2.32 -5.58
N LEU A 75 23.76 -3.58 -5.26
CA LEU A 75 22.57 -3.92 -4.47
C LEU A 75 22.80 -3.45 -3.03
N THR A 76 22.77 -2.13 -2.82
CA THR A 76 22.99 -1.53 -1.51
C THR A 76 21.70 -1.57 -0.72
N LEU A 77 21.70 -2.37 0.34
CA LEU A 77 20.69 -2.30 1.41
C LEU A 77 20.95 -1.05 2.25
N ASP A 78 20.68 0.10 1.67
CA ASP A 78 20.75 1.38 2.35
C ASP A 78 19.40 1.74 2.99
N PHE A 79 19.38 2.89 3.69
CA PHE A 79 18.19 3.39 4.36
C PHE A 79 16.97 3.52 3.41
N THR A 80 17.19 3.89 2.15
CA THR A 80 16.14 3.99 1.14
C THR A 80 15.56 2.61 0.82
N ALA A 81 16.39 1.57 0.66
CA ALA A 81 15.92 0.21 0.44
C ALA A 81 15.11 -0.29 1.65
N TYR A 82 15.58 -0.06 2.88
CA TYR A 82 14.81 -0.41 4.08
C TYR A 82 13.48 0.33 4.19
N SER A 83 13.44 1.60 3.79
CA SER A 83 12.20 2.39 3.75
C SER A 83 11.19 1.82 2.76
N LEU A 84 11.64 1.39 1.57
CA LEU A 84 10.75 0.75 0.58
C LEU A 84 10.25 -0.62 1.04
N LEU A 85 11.09 -1.41 1.68
CA LEU A 85 10.68 -2.67 2.32
C LEU A 85 9.63 -2.43 3.41
N PHE A 86 9.79 -1.38 4.21
CA PHE A 86 8.79 -0.99 5.20
C PHE A 86 7.46 -0.62 4.54
N VAL A 87 7.46 0.12 3.43
CA VAL A 87 6.23 0.44 2.66
C VAL A 87 5.52 -0.84 2.19
N ILE A 88 6.27 -1.83 1.71
CA ILE A 88 5.71 -3.14 1.30
C ILE A 88 5.07 -3.86 2.49
N ILE A 89 5.79 -3.92 3.62
CA ILE A 89 5.28 -4.55 4.86
C ILE A 89 3.99 -3.85 5.31
N MET A 90 3.97 -2.52 5.32
CA MET A 90 2.77 -1.74 5.65
C MET A 90 1.61 -2.05 4.69
N GLY A 91 1.90 -2.23 3.40
CA GLY A 91 0.88 -2.63 2.43
C GLY A 91 0.28 -4.01 2.75
N PHE A 92 1.10 -4.99 3.14
CA PHE A 92 0.61 -6.28 3.62
C PHE A 92 -0.22 -6.14 4.89
N PHE A 93 0.18 -5.32 5.85
CA PHE A 93 -0.62 -5.05 7.05
C PHE A 93 -1.99 -4.46 6.72
N PHE A 94 -2.10 -3.54 5.76
CA PHE A 94 -3.40 -3.00 5.37
C PHE A 94 -4.29 -4.03 4.67
N MET A 95 -3.72 -4.92 3.85
CA MET A 95 -4.47 -6.06 3.32
C MET A 95 -4.94 -7.02 4.42
N LEU A 96 -4.09 -7.30 5.40
CA LEU A 96 -4.46 -8.11 6.57
C LEU A 96 -5.63 -7.48 7.34
N PHE A 97 -5.58 -6.16 7.60
CA PHE A 97 -6.68 -5.46 8.25
C PHE A 97 -7.98 -5.51 7.45
N SER A 98 -7.92 -5.41 6.11
CA SER A 98 -9.10 -5.62 5.27
C SER A 98 -9.74 -6.98 5.52
N THR A 99 -8.94 -8.05 5.60
CA THR A 99 -9.45 -9.41 5.88
C THR A 99 -10.04 -9.50 7.28
N VAL A 100 -9.37 -8.92 8.28
CA VAL A 100 -9.86 -8.91 9.67
C VAL A 100 -11.21 -8.19 9.77
N PHE A 101 -11.35 -7.01 9.15
CA PHE A 101 -12.63 -6.28 9.14
C PHE A 101 -13.74 -7.04 8.41
N ALA A 102 -13.42 -7.71 7.29
CA ALA A 102 -14.39 -8.52 6.57
C ALA A 102 -14.88 -9.73 7.39
N ASN A 103 -13.97 -10.42 8.09
CA ASN A 103 -14.34 -11.54 8.94
C ASN A 103 -15.15 -11.08 10.16
N ALA A 104 -14.76 -9.98 10.79
CA ALA A 104 -15.50 -9.41 11.91
C ALA A 104 -16.91 -8.93 11.51
N LYS A 105 -17.06 -8.39 10.28
CA LYS A 105 -18.37 -8.04 9.72
C LYS A 105 -19.28 -9.27 9.63
N LYS A 106 -18.79 -10.37 9.04
CA LYS A 106 -19.58 -11.62 8.89
C LYS A 106 -20.02 -12.17 10.25
N LEU A 107 -19.11 -12.23 11.22
CA LEU A 107 -19.43 -12.68 12.58
C LEU A 107 -20.52 -11.83 13.24
N LYS A 108 -20.49 -10.51 13.01
CA LYS A 108 -21.53 -9.61 13.51
C LYS A 108 -22.88 -9.89 12.83
N GLU A 109 -22.90 -10.02 11.51
CA GLU A 109 -24.12 -10.32 10.75
C GLU A 109 -24.74 -11.67 11.14
N GLU A 110 -23.92 -12.69 11.38
CA GLU A 110 -24.39 -14.01 11.87
C GLU A 110 -25.01 -13.92 13.26
N ASN A 111 -24.41 -13.13 14.18
CA ASN A 111 -24.95 -12.93 15.53
C ASN A 111 -26.26 -12.14 15.50
N ASP A 112 -26.34 -11.09 14.69
CA ASP A 112 -27.54 -10.25 14.53
C ASP A 112 -28.72 -11.02 13.89
N LEU A 113 -28.47 -12.14 13.18
CA LEU A 113 -29.50 -13.03 12.62
C LEU A 113 -29.99 -14.10 13.61
N THR A 114 -29.26 -14.32 14.71
CA THR A 114 -29.54 -15.39 15.68
C THR A 114 -30.32 -14.89 16.91
N ILE A 115 -30.36 -13.57 17.13
CA ILE A 115 -31.11 -12.90 18.20
C ILE A 115 -32.46 -12.43 17.65
#